data_AF-A0A840GKE2-F1
#
_entry.id   AF-A0A840GKE2-F1
#
_cell.length_a   1.000
_cell.length_b   1.000
_cell.length_c   1.000
_cell.angle_alpha   90.00
_cell.angle_beta   90.00
_cell.angle_gamma   90.00
#
_symmetry.space_group_name_H-M   'P 1'
#
loop_
_entity.id
_entity.type
_entity.pdbx_description
1 polymer ?
#
loop_
_entity_poly.entity_id
_entity_poly.type
_entity_poly.pdbx_seq_one_letter_code
_entity_poly.pdbx_strand_id
1 'polypeptide(L)'
;MDKTQYRTPGQLIEALLTERGWNNRILAAVLEAEETGISKLISSKKAVTPEVAISLEEVFGIPAERFLELQRNLDLAKARIVTIPNPVRAERAQVFAEIPVAELIKRQWIKADNIRDLDAVDQALCAFFEGQNPSQIIRTPHAAKKTSTGEQASAAQLAWLYRVRQIAKELLVPKYQESAARAALPSLRALLSAPEEARHVPRILQECGIRFVVVEALKSSKIDGVCLWLNEHSPVIGMTMRYDRMDNFWFVLRHELEHVLLGHGKAEPSLDVDLNGDVIDEEEKLANAAASEFCAPKARIDSFIKRKAPIFPERDFLGLAKVLGVHPALVAGQIHFKTGRYDLFRSHLAKIRDRVLPSAVVDGWGDVAPVGLS
;
A
#
# COMPACT_ATOMS: atom_id res chain seq x y z
N MET A 1 29.82 39.32 28.60
CA MET A 1 30.67 38.19 28.19
C MET A 1 30.06 37.55 26.97
N ASP A 2 30.86 37.40 25.92
CA ASP A 2 30.43 36.99 24.58
C ASP A 2 29.99 35.52 24.54
N LYS A 3 28.93 35.19 23.78
CA LYS A 3 28.25 33.88 23.81
C LYS A 3 29.05 32.73 23.16
N THR A 4 30.30 32.97 22.77
CA THR A 4 31.03 32.19 21.74
C THR A 4 32.30 31.46 22.20
N GLN A 5 32.71 31.54 23.47
CA GLN A 5 34.07 31.12 23.85
C GLN A 5 34.26 29.64 24.25
N TYR A 6 33.24 28.96 24.77
CA TYR A 6 33.40 27.62 25.36
C TYR A 6 32.70 26.53 24.55
N ARG A 7 33.38 25.39 24.37
CA ARG A 7 32.87 24.22 23.61
C ARG A 7 32.43 23.06 24.51
N THR A 8 32.83 23.04 25.77
CA THR A 8 32.43 22.02 26.75
C THR A 8 32.07 22.66 28.10
N PRO A 9 31.26 21.98 28.94
CA PRO A 9 30.99 22.45 30.29
C PRO A 9 32.26 22.60 31.12
N GLY A 10 33.22 21.69 30.95
CA GLY A 10 34.47 21.72 31.67
C GLY A 10 35.31 22.97 31.40
N GLN A 11 35.36 23.46 30.16
CA GLN A 11 36.03 24.71 29.81
C GLN A 11 35.36 25.93 30.45
N LEU A 12 34.02 25.93 30.53
CA LEU A 12 33.27 26.99 31.19
C LEU A 12 33.54 26.97 32.70
N ILE A 13 33.51 25.80 33.33
CA ILE A 13 33.81 25.64 34.77
C ILE A 13 35.23 26.11 35.07
N GLU A 14 36.22 25.69 34.28
CA GLU A 14 37.63 26.09 34.45
C GLU A 14 37.84 27.60 34.33
N ALA A 15 37.15 28.25 33.38
CA ALA A 15 37.21 29.69 33.22
C ALA A 15 36.60 30.44 34.42
N LEU A 16 35.43 29.98 34.90
CA LEU A 16 34.76 30.56 36.07
C LEU A 16 35.57 30.39 37.37
N LEU A 17 36.28 29.27 37.50
CA LEU A 17 37.23 29.07 38.59
C LEU A 17 38.39 30.06 38.52
N THR A 18 38.95 30.24 37.32
CA THR A 18 40.07 31.17 37.10
C THR A 18 39.69 32.62 37.40
N GLU A 19 38.50 33.06 36.98
CA GLU A 19 37.98 34.41 37.24
C GLU A 19 37.87 34.72 38.74
N ARG A 20 37.58 33.70 39.55
CA ARG A 20 37.42 33.82 41.00
C ARG A 20 38.70 33.51 41.78
N GLY A 21 39.78 33.11 41.11
CA GLY A 21 41.00 32.62 41.74
C GLY A 21 40.79 31.31 42.52
N TRP A 22 39.79 30.52 42.16
CA TRP A 22 39.46 29.25 42.80
C TRP A 22 40.20 28.08 42.15
N ASN A 23 40.41 27.02 42.93
CA ASN A 23 40.90 25.74 42.45
C ASN A 23 39.83 24.65 42.63
N ASN A 24 40.06 23.46 42.06
CA ASN A 24 39.11 22.35 42.10
C ASN A 24 38.72 21.94 43.53
N ARG A 25 39.64 22.04 44.49
CA ARG A 25 39.41 21.73 45.89
C ARG A 25 38.42 22.68 46.56
N ILE A 26 38.51 23.98 46.25
CA ILE A 26 37.57 24.99 46.74
C ILE A 26 36.17 24.73 46.17
N LEU A 27 36.07 24.48 44.86
CA LEU A 27 34.77 24.18 44.24
C LEU A 27 34.16 22.89 44.80
N ALA A 28 34.98 21.86 45.00
CA ALA A 28 34.56 20.60 45.59
C ALA A 28 33.99 20.80 47.01
N ALA A 29 34.65 21.61 47.84
CA ALA A 29 34.16 21.94 49.17
C ALA A 29 32.83 22.71 49.14
N VAL A 30 32.68 23.67 48.22
CA VAL A 30 31.44 24.48 48.09
C VAL A 30 30.26 23.65 47.59
N LEU A 31 30.50 22.73 46.66
CA LEU A 31 29.48 21.84 46.10
C LEU A 31 29.24 20.57 46.94
N GLU A 32 29.89 20.45 48.10
CA GLU A 32 29.87 19.24 48.94
C GLU A 32 30.18 17.95 48.14
N ALA A 33 31.11 18.05 47.19
CA ALA A 33 31.46 17.01 46.24
C ALA A 33 32.93 16.59 46.36
N GLU A 34 33.28 15.43 45.80
CA GLU A 34 34.68 15.02 45.73
C GLU A 34 35.47 15.82 44.69
N GLU A 35 36.70 16.22 45.05
CA GLU A 35 37.63 16.91 44.14
C GLU A 35 37.93 16.09 42.86
N THR A 36 37.94 14.76 42.98
CA THR A 36 38.10 13.86 41.83
C THR A 36 36.90 13.95 40.88
N GLY A 37 35.70 14.18 41.41
CA GLY A 37 34.47 14.39 40.66
C GLY A 37 34.52 15.68 39.86
N ILE A 38 34.92 16.78 40.49
CA ILE A 38 35.11 18.09 39.84
C ILE A 38 36.16 18.02 38.74
N SER A 39 37.30 17.39 39.03
CA SER A 39 38.38 17.22 38.05
C SER A 39 37.92 16.44 36.82
N LYS A 40 37.07 15.42 36.99
CA LYS A 40 36.48 14.66 35.88
C LYS A 40 35.44 15.45 35.08
N LEU A 41 34.70 16.37 35.72
CA LEU A 41 33.78 17.30 35.03
C LEU A 41 34.57 18.26 34.14
N ILE A 42 35.63 18.88 34.68
CA ILE A 42 36.51 19.80 33.93
C ILE A 42 37.17 19.07 32.75
N SER A 43 37.73 17.89 33.00
CA SER A 43 38.36 17.10 31.94
C SER A 43 37.36 16.43 30.97
N SER A 44 36.06 16.72 31.07
CA SER A 44 35.00 16.14 30.23
C SER A 44 34.92 14.59 30.24
N LYS A 45 35.42 13.98 31.33
CA LYS A 45 35.39 12.52 31.60
C LYS A 45 34.16 12.10 32.39
N LYS A 46 33.52 13.05 33.09
CA LYS A 46 32.20 12.92 33.73
C LYS A 46 31.27 13.96 33.09
N ALA A 47 30.03 13.57 32.79
CA ALA A 47 29.03 14.48 32.26
C ALA A 47 28.49 15.39 33.38
N VAL A 48 28.18 16.64 33.03
CA VAL A 48 27.37 17.52 33.88
C VAL A 48 25.90 17.08 33.76
N THR A 49 25.35 16.56 34.85
CA THR A 49 23.92 16.19 34.93
C THR A 49 23.07 17.41 35.29
N PRO A 50 21.73 17.37 35.14
CA PRO A 50 20.85 18.48 35.52
C PRO A 50 21.05 18.92 36.98
N GLU A 51 21.23 17.98 37.91
CA GLU A 51 21.43 18.27 39.33
C GLU A 51 22.75 19.02 39.55
N VAL A 52 23.82 18.57 38.89
CA VAL A 52 25.13 19.24 38.94
C VAL A 52 25.05 20.64 38.31
N ALA A 53 24.29 20.81 37.23
CA ALA A 53 24.12 22.10 36.58
C ALA A 53 23.40 23.12 37.48
N ILE A 54 22.39 22.68 38.25
CA ILE A 54 21.70 23.52 39.23
C ILE A 54 22.65 23.95 40.35
N SER A 55 23.43 23.02 40.91
CA SER A 55 24.41 23.38 41.95
C SER A 55 25.50 24.32 41.41
N LEU A 56 25.90 24.17 40.15
CA LEU A 56 26.80 25.11 39.49
C LEU A 56 26.16 26.48 39.26
N GLU A 57 24.86 26.56 38.98
CA GLU A 57 24.13 27.83 38.87
C GLU A 57 24.11 28.58 40.20
N GLU A 58 23.79 27.90 41.30
CA GLU A 58 23.79 28.49 42.65
C GLU A 58 25.16 29.07 43.00
N VAL A 59 26.24 28.38 42.63
CA VAL A 59 27.61 28.82 42.90
C VAL A 59 28.07 29.92 41.96
N PHE A 60 27.83 29.77 40.65
CA PHE A 60 28.42 30.62 39.62
C PHE A 60 27.54 31.78 39.17
N GLY A 61 26.24 31.77 39.50
CA GLY A 61 25.26 32.73 38.99
C GLY A 61 25.04 32.62 37.48
N ILE A 62 25.46 31.49 36.88
CA ILE A 62 25.32 31.19 35.46
C ILE A 62 24.18 30.17 35.31
N PRO A 63 23.17 30.42 34.45
CA PRO A 63 22.03 29.52 34.32
C PRO A 63 22.44 28.07 33.99
N ALA A 64 21.79 27.12 34.66
CA ALA A 64 22.02 25.68 34.52
C ALA A 64 21.85 25.21 33.07
N GLU A 65 20.92 25.82 32.33
CA GLU A 65 20.71 25.56 30.90
C GLU A 65 21.97 25.76 30.08
N ARG A 66 22.85 26.70 30.47
CA ARG A 66 24.09 26.96 29.74
C ARG A 66 25.06 25.78 29.85
N PHE A 67 25.19 25.20 31.03
CA PHE A 67 26.04 24.02 31.24
C PHE A 67 25.46 22.80 30.51
N LEU A 68 24.14 22.62 30.54
CA LEU A 68 23.46 21.53 29.84
C LEU A 68 23.50 21.69 28.31
N GLU A 69 23.43 22.91 27.78
CA GLU A 69 23.58 23.18 26.34
C GLU A 69 24.97 22.73 25.86
N LEU A 70 26.02 23.10 26.61
CA LEU A 70 27.40 22.69 26.33
C LEU A 70 27.58 21.17 26.46
N GLN A 71 26.97 20.55 27.48
CA GLN A 71 27.02 19.10 27.68
C GLN A 71 26.36 18.36 26.53
N ARG A 72 25.15 18.78 26.13
CA ARG A 72 24.41 18.25 24.98
C ARG A 72 25.24 18.35 23.70
N ASN A 73 25.87 19.50 23.45
CA ASN A 73 26.69 19.72 22.26
C ASN A 73 27.91 18.77 22.24
N LEU A 74 28.57 18.60 23.40
CA LEU A 74 29.70 17.67 23.56
C LEU A 74 29.27 16.22 23.34
N ASP A 75 28.17 15.80 23.96
CA ASP A 75 27.69 14.42 23.87
C ASP A 75 27.25 14.07 22.44
N LEU A 76 26.55 14.97 21.76
CA LEU A 76 26.21 14.79 20.34
C LEU A 76 27.46 14.74 19.45
N ALA A 77 28.48 15.56 19.72
CA ALA A 77 29.73 15.53 18.97
C ALA A 77 30.47 14.20 19.17
N LYS A 78 30.60 13.71 20.41
CA LYS A 78 31.19 12.39 20.72
C LYS A 78 30.37 11.27 20.06
N ALA A 79 29.05 11.32 20.18
CA ALA A 79 28.17 10.33 19.59
C ALA A 79 28.30 10.28 18.07
N ARG A 80 28.43 11.41 17.38
CA ARG A 80 28.61 11.47 15.92
C ARG A 80 29.96 10.91 15.43
N ILE A 81 30.99 10.92 16.27
CA ILE A 81 32.30 10.31 15.93
C ILE A 81 32.21 8.78 15.98
N VAL A 82 31.50 8.24 16.97
CA VAL A 82 31.40 6.78 17.19
C VAL A 82 30.25 6.16 16.39
N THR A 83 29.15 6.91 16.21
CA THR A 83 27.97 6.45 15.49
C THR A 83 28.16 6.68 14.01
N ILE A 84 28.50 5.63 13.28
CA ILE A 84 28.46 5.63 11.82
C ILE A 84 26.99 5.77 11.41
N PRO A 85 26.60 6.79 10.60
CA PRO A 85 25.26 6.85 10.02
C PRO A 85 24.99 5.53 9.32
N ASN A 86 23.94 4.83 9.74
CA ASN A 86 23.52 3.59 9.09
C ASN A 86 22.48 3.93 8.01
N PRO A 87 22.87 4.06 6.72
CA PRO A 87 21.94 4.38 5.64
C PRO A 87 20.80 3.34 5.54
N VAL A 88 21.09 2.07 5.87
CA VAL A 88 20.12 0.98 5.86
C VAL A 88 18.96 1.24 6.83
N ARG A 89 19.22 1.88 7.99
CA ARG A 89 18.17 2.20 8.96
C ARG A 89 17.17 3.22 8.43
N ALA A 90 17.64 4.23 7.70
CA ALA A 90 16.78 5.26 7.12
C ALA A 90 15.95 4.70 5.96
N GLU A 91 16.59 3.90 5.09
CA GLU A 91 15.92 3.21 3.98
C GLU A 91 14.84 2.25 4.49
N ARG A 92 15.15 1.45 5.51
CA ARG A 92 14.18 0.52 6.11
C ARG A 92 12.99 1.22 6.75
N ALA A 93 13.23 2.34 7.46
CA ALA A 93 12.15 3.14 8.03
C ALA A 93 11.17 3.63 6.97
N GLN A 94 11.67 4.00 5.78
CA GLN A 94 10.80 4.36 4.66
C GLN A 94 10.01 3.16 4.13
N VAL A 95 10.69 2.04 3.84
CA VAL A 95 10.04 0.82 3.31
C VAL A 95 8.92 0.36 4.25
N PHE A 96 9.17 0.35 5.57
CA PHE A 96 8.20 -0.12 6.57
C PHE A 96 7.07 0.88 6.81
N ALA A 97 7.24 2.15 6.45
CA ALA A 97 6.17 3.15 6.50
C ALA A 97 5.17 2.97 5.35
N GLU A 98 5.63 2.49 4.19
CA GLU A 98 4.81 2.41 2.98
C GLU A 98 4.29 0.99 2.68
N ILE A 99 5.11 -0.04 2.94
CA ILE A 99 4.72 -1.45 2.76
C ILE A 99 4.20 -2.00 4.09
N PRO A 100 3.03 -2.66 4.10
CA PRO A 100 2.47 -3.26 5.32
C PRO A 100 3.18 -4.58 5.68
N VAL A 101 4.48 -4.52 6.01
CA VAL A 101 5.36 -5.70 6.25
C VAL A 101 4.76 -6.68 7.26
N ALA A 102 4.21 -6.18 8.36
CA ALA A 102 3.57 -7.01 9.37
C ALA A 102 2.37 -7.80 8.82
N GLU A 103 1.61 -7.21 7.89
CA GLU A 103 0.51 -7.88 7.22
C GLU A 103 1.03 -8.92 6.21
N LEU A 104 2.10 -8.63 5.48
CA LEU A 104 2.74 -9.58 4.56
C LEU A 104 3.23 -10.83 5.29
N ILE A 105 3.87 -10.67 6.47
CA ILE A 105 4.29 -11.78 7.32
C ILE A 105 3.07 -12.56 7.82
N LYS A 106 2.06 -11.86 8.37
CA LYS A 106 0.85 -12.49 8.90
C LYS A 106 0.11 -13.33 7.84
N ARG A 107 0.09 -12.85 6.59
CA ARG A 107 -0.52 -13.54 5.44
C ARG A 107 0.40 -14.58 4.80
N GLN A 108 1.60 -14.78 5.34
CA GLN A 108 2.61 -15.71 4.82
C GLN A 108 3.05 -15.40 3.37
N TRP A 109 2.95 -14.14 2.94
CA TRP A 109 3.44 -13.69 1.63
C TRP A 109 4.97 -13.59 1.61
N ILE A 110 5.57 -13.31 2.77
CA ILE A 110 7.01 -13.33 2.98
C ILE A 110 7.35 -14.28 4.14
N LYS A 111 8.46 -15.01 4.00
CA LYS A 111 8.93 -15.96 5.02
C LYS A 111 9.85 -15.22 5.99
N ALA A 112 9.29 -14.77 7.11
CA ALA A 112 10.06 -14.24 8.24
C ALA A 112 9.34 -14.60 9.54
N ASP A 113 10.03 -15.30 10.44
CA ASP A 113 9.45 -15.77 11.71
C ASP A 113 9.21 -14.61 12.70
N ASN A 114 9.98 -13.54 12.58
CA ASN A 114 9.90 -12.39 13.46
C ASN A 114 10.28 -11.10 12.72
N ILE A 115 9.47 -10.05 12.89
CA ILE A 115 9.75 -8.72 12.34
C ILE A 115 11.03 -8.07 12.91
N ARG A 116 11.55 -8.61 14.02
CA ARG A 116 12.81 -8.17 14.64
C ARG A 116 14.06 -8.72 13.95
N ASP A 117 13.92 -9.78 13.16
CA ASP A 117 15.01 -10.28 12.33
C ASP A 117 15.05 -9.46 11.02
N LEU A 118 15.67 -8.29 11.10
CA LEU A 118 15.63 -7.31 10.02
C LEU A 118 16.34 -7.80 8.76
N ASP A 119 17.39 -8.60 8.90
CA ASP A 119 18.13 -9.14 7.76
C ASP A 119 17.29 -10.20 7.02
N ALA A 120 16.61 -11.09 7.76
CA ALA A 120 15.68 -12.04 7.16
C ALA A 120 14.49 -11.34 6.48
N VAL A 121 13.94 -10.29 7.10
CA VAL A 121 12.84 -9.51 6.51
C VAL A 121 13.29 -8.80 5.23
N ASP A 122 14.46 -8.17 5.23
CA ASP A 122 14.98 -7.47 4.06
C ASP A 122 15.24 -8.46 2.91
N GLN A 123 15.83 -9.63 3.19
CA GLN A 123 16.01 -10.70 2.20
C GLN A 123 14.67 -11.22 1.66
N ALA A 124 13.70 -11.45 2.54
CA ALA A 124 12.38 -11.94 2.15
C ALA A 124 11.60 -10.91 1.32
N LEU A 125 11.72 -9.61 1.63
CA LEU A 125 11.14 -8.54 0.82
C LEU A 125 11.81 -8.45 -0.55
N CYS A 126 13.15 -8.47 -0.62
CA CYS A 126 13.85 -8.51 -1.90
C CYS A 126 13.42 -9.71 -2.74
N ALA A 127 13.31 -10.91 -2.14
CA ALA A 127 12.83 -12.10 -2.83
C ALA A 127 11.37 -11.96 -3.30
N PHE A 128 10.49 -11.39 -2.46
CA PHE A 128 9.10 -11.11 -2.79
C PHE A 128 8.97 -10.18 -4.00
N PHE A 129 9.83 -9.18 -4.09
CA PHE A 129 9.91 -8.25 -5.21
C PHE A 129 10.81 -8.72 -6.35
N GLU A 130 11.00 -10.03 -6.51
CA GLU A 130 11.73 -10.66 -7.62
C GLU A 130 13.19 -10.20 -7.72
N GLY A 131 13.85 -10.00 -6.58
CA GLY A 131 15.26 -9.60 -6.47
C GLY A 131 15.50 -8.09 -6.56
N GLN A 132 14.44 -7.29 -6.73
CA GLN A 132 14.54 -5.84 -6.79
C GLN A 132 14.53 -5.21 -5.39
N ASN A 133 15.21 -4.07 -5.23
CA ASN A 133 15.20 -3.35 -3.97
C ASN A 133 13.80 -2.73 -3.72
N PRO A 134 13.13 -3.04 -2.60
CA PRO A 134 11.81 -2.49 -2.29
C PRO A 134 11.75 -0.96 -2.29
N SER A 135 12.79 -0.29 -1.80
CA SER A 135 12.84 1.18 -1.73
C SER A 135 12.87 1.81 -3.13
N GLN A 136 13.52 1.15 -4.09
CA GLN A 136 13.57 1.61 -5.48
C GLN A 136 12.24 1.40 -6.18
N ILE A 137 11.58 0.26 -5.97
CA ILE A 137 10.28 -0.05 -6.57
C ILE A 137 9.22 0.97 -6.15
N ILE A 138 9.18 1.30 -4.86
CA ILE A 138 8.29 2.32 -4.31
C ILE A 138 8.55 3.70 -4.96
N ARG A 139 9.82 4.04 -5.19
CA ARG A 139 10.24 5.34 -5.74
C ARG A 139 10.14 5.43 -7.26
N THR A 140 9.99 4.31 -7.97
CA THR A 140 10.03 4.29 -9.43
C THR A 140 8.62 4.49 -9.99
N PRO A 141 8.31 5.62 -10.66
CA PRO A 141 6.99 5.88 -11.24
C PRO A 141 6.58 4.87 -12.32
N HIS A 142 7.57 4.17 -12.91
CA HIS A 142 7.41 3.28 -14.05
C HIS A 142 7.20 1.80 -13.70
N ALA A 143 7.52 1.37 -12.46
CA ALA A 143 7.30 -0.03 -12.04
C ALA A 143 5.84 -0.27 -11.63
N ALA A 144 5.16 0.79 -11.19
CA ALA A 144 3.74 0.82 -10.91
C ALA A 144 2.95 1.11 -12.19
N LYS A 145 2.37 0.07 -12.80
CA LYS A 145 1.21 0.31 -13.68
C LYS A 145 0.19 1.13 -12.89
N LYS A 146 -0.21 2.28 -13.44
CA LYS A 146 -1.23 3.13 -12.82
C LYS A 146 -2.45 2.27 -12.50
N THR A 147 -3.01 2.48 -11.32
CA THR A 147 -4.25 1.81 -10.94
C THR A 147 -5.40 2.31 -11.83
N SER A 148 -6.58 1.67 -11.75
CA SER A 148 -7.81 2.03 -12.48
C SER A 148 -8.29 3.49 -12.30
N THR A 149 -7.56 4.31 -11.54
CA THR A 149 -7.81 5.74 -11.31
C THR A 149 -6.78 6.66 -11.96
N GLY A 150 -5.80 6.13 -12.72
CA GLY A 150 -4.75 6.92 -13.35
C GLY A 150 -3.69 7.49 -12.38
N GLU A 151 -3.79 7.18 -11.08
CA GLU A 151 -2.83 7.56 -10.05
C GLU A 151 -1.69 6.53 -9.90
N GLN A 152 -0.53 6.98 -9.41
CA GLN A 152 0.59 6.10 -9.06
C GLN A 152 0.15 5.08 -8.00
N ALA A 153 0.47 3.80 -8.24
CA ALA A 153 0.11 2.76 -7.28
C ALA A 153 0.87 2.95 -5.97
N SER A 154 0.14 2.95 -4.85
CA SER A 154 0.71 2.91 -3.51
C SER A 154 1.57 1.65 -3.31
N ALA A 155 2.52 1.70 -2.39
CA ALA A 155 3.36 0.54 -2.07
C ALA A 155 2.55 -0.70 -1.65
N ALA A 156 1.39 -0.53 -0.99
CA ALA A 156 0.47 -1.62 -0.70
C ALA A 156 -0.18 -2.20 -1.96
N GLN A 157 -0.59 -1.36 -2.93
CA GLN A 157 -1.08 -1.83 -4.22
C GLN A 157 0.03 -2.57 -4.99
N LEU A 158 1.26 -2.05 -5.01
CA LEU A 158 2.41 -2.72 -5.62
C LEU A 158 2.66 -4.10 -4.99
N ALA A 159 2.69 -4.20 -3.67
CA ALA A 159 2.84 -5.49 -2.99
C ALA A 159 1.71 -6.47 -3.38
N TRP A 160 0.46 -6.00 -3.44
CA TRP A 160 -0.67 -6.81 -3.88
C TRP A 160 -0.51 -7.27 -5.34
N LEU A 161 -0.04 -6.40 -6.25
CA LEU A 161 0.22 -6.74 -7.65
C LEU A 161 1.31 -7.81 -7.80
N TYR A 162 2.41 -7.70 -7.04
CA TYR A 162 3.46 -8.72 -7.03
C TYR A 162 2.92 -10.06 -6.54
N ARG A 163 2.06 -10.07 -5.51
CA ARG A 163 1.42 -11.29 -5.04
C ARG A 163 0.55 -11.94 -6.11
N VAL A 164 -0.32 -11.16 -6.77
CA VAL A 164 -1.15 -11.63 -7.89
C VAL A 164 -0.27 -12.23 -8.99
N ARG A 165 0.81 -11.54 -9.37
CA ARG A 165 1.76 -11.99 -10.38
C ARG A 165 2.44 -13.30 -10.00
N GLN A 166 2.89 -13.45 -8.75
CA GLN A 166 3.51 -14.68 -8.26
C GLN A 166 2.55 -15.87 -8.35
N ILE A 167 1.33 -15.71 -7.84
CA ILE A 167 0.31 -16.78 -7.90
C ILE A 167 -0.02 -17.13 -9.36
N ALA A 168 -0.18 -16.12 -10.22
CA ALA A 168 -0.48 -16.33 -11.62
C ALA A 168 0.62 -17.10 -12.37
N LYS A 169 1.90 -16.93 -12.01
CA LYS A 169 3.01 -17.69 -12.63
C LYS A 169 2.88 -19.20 -12.39
N GLU A 170 2.30 -19.62 -11.27
CA GLU A 170 2.08 -21.03 -10.93
C GLU A 170 0.87 -21.64 -11.67
N LEU A 171 0.02 -20.81 -12.28
CA LEU A 171 -1.17 -21.28 -12.98
C LEU A 171 -0.87 -21.77 -14.40
N LEU A 172 -1.17 -23.04 -14.62
CA LEU A 172 -1.16 -23.69 -15.92
C LEU A 172 -2.49 -23.44 -16.64
N VAL A 173 -2.43 -22.61 -17.68
CA VAL A 173 -3.55 -22.32 -18.58
C VAL A 173 -3.09 -22.46 -20.04
N PRO A 174 -3.99 -22.75 -20.99
CA PRO A 174 -3.68 -22.71 -22.42
C PRO A 174 -3.14 -21.35 -22.87
N LYS A 175 -2.57 -21.29 -24.09
CA LYS A 175 -2.15 -20.02 -24.69
C LYS A 175 -3.36 -19.09 -24.87
N TYR A 176 -3.19 -17.81 -24.53
CA TYR A 176 -4.24 -16.81 -24.72
C TYR A 176 -4.67 -16.70 -26.19
N GLN A 177 -5.99 -16.67 -26.39
CA GLN A 177 -6.62 -16.43 -27.67
C GLN A 177 -7.68 -15.34 -27.53
N GLU A 178 -7.44 -14.18 -28.14
CA GLU A 178 -8.39 -13.06 -28.10
C GLU A 178 -9.76 -13.44 -28.69
N SER A 179 -9.78 -14.21 -29.77
CA SER A 179 -11.02 -14.71 -30.38
C SER A 179 -11.84 -15.56 -29.40
N ALA A 180 -11.19 -16.43 -28.61
CA ALA A 180 -11.84 -17.22 -27.57
C ALA A 180 -12.37 -16.33 -26.44
N ALA A 181 -11.59 -15.35 -25.99
CA ALA A 181 -12.01 -14.40 -24.95
C ALA A 181 -13.23 -13.56 -25.40
N ARG A 182 -13.27 -13.11 -26.66
CA ARG A 182 -14.44 -12.42 -27.23
C ARG A 182 -15.64 -13.36 -27.34
N ALA A 183 -15.43 -14.60 -27.78
CA ALA A 183 -16.48 -15.62 -27.88
C ALA A 183 -17.01 -16.07 -26.51
N ALA A 184 -16.26 -15.85 -25.42
CA ALA A 184 -16.71 -16.12 -24.06
C ALA A 184 -17.67 -15.04 -23.50
N LEU A 185 -17.72 -13.83 -24.07
CA LEU A 185 -18.58 -12.75 -23.56
C LEU A 185 -20.07 -13.12 -23.52
N PRO A 186 -20.67 -13.76 -24.53
CA PRO A 186 -22.05 -14.26 -24.44
C PRO A 186 -22.24 -15.29 -23.33
N SER A 187 -21.28 -16.20 -23.15
CA SER A 187 -21.32 -17.21 -22.08
C SER A 187 -21.27 -16.56 -20.70
N LEU A 188 -20.39 -15.58 -20.50
CA LEU A 188 -20.33 -14.79 -19.26
C LEU A 188 -21.63 -14.00 -19.03
N ARG A 189 -22.22 -13.44 -20.10
CA ARG A 189 -23.47 -12.69 -20.01
C ARG A 189 -24.63 -13.57 -19.52
N ALA A 190 -24.66 -14.85 -19.90
CA ALA A 190 -25.69 -15.79 -19.42
C ALA A 190 -25.63 -16.01 -17.89
N LEU A 191 -24.45 -15.87 -17.29
CA LEU A 191 -24.22 -16.03 -15.85
C LEU A 191 -24.69 -14.82 -15.03
N LEU A 192 -25.03 -13.69 -15.66
CA LEU A 192 -25.50 -12.48 -14.97
C LEU A 192 -26.84 -12.65 -14.27
N SER A 193 -27.56 -13.72 -14.55
CA SER A 193 -28.92 -13.97 -14.06
C SER A 193 -28.98 -14.40 -12.59
N ALA A 194 -27.93 -15.05 -12.07
CA ALA A 194 -27.88 -15.55 -10.70
C ALA A 194 -26.44 -15.53 -10.12
N PRO A 195 -26.25 -15.22 -8.82
CA PRO A 195 -24.92 -15.22 -8.19
C PRO A 195 -24.21 -16.58 -8.25
N GLU A 196 -24.94 -17.68 -8.16
CA GLU A 196 -24.40 -19.05 -8.14
C GLU A 196 -23.67 -19.39 -9.44
N GLU A 197 -24.11 -18.81 -10.56
CA GLU A 197 -23.54 -19.04 -11.88
C GLU A 197 -22.13 -18.45 -12.02
N ALA A 198 -21.76 -17.47 -11.18
CA ALA A 198 -20.44 -16.87 -11.18
C ALA A 198 -19.32 -17.87 -10.85
N ARG A 199 -19.64 -19.03 -10.26
CA ARG A 199 -18.69 -20.14 -10.08
C ARG A 199 -18.08 -20.66 -11.38
N HIS A 200 -18.71 -20.40 -12.53
CA HIS A 200 -18.23 -20.82 -13.84
C HIS A 200 -17.20 -19.85 -14.44
N VAL A 201 -17.08 -18.63 -13.91
CA VAL A 201 -16.17 -17.59 -14.42
C VAL A 201 -14.72 -18.05 -14.48
N PRO A 202 -14.11 -18.60 -13.40
CA PRO A 202 -12.68 -18.96 -13.42
C PRO A 202 -12.36 -19.95 -14.55
N ARG A 203 -13.22 -20.96 -14.74
CA ARG A 203 -13.08 -21.96 -15.79
C ARG A 203 -13.18 -21.35 -17.19
N ILE A 204 -14.17 -20.50 -17.45
CA ILE A 204 -14.36 -19.85 -18.76
C ILE A 204 -13.14 -19.00 -19.12
N LEU A 205 -12.61 -18.23 -18.16
CA LEU A 205 -11.41 -17.41 -18.39
C LEU A 205 -10.17 -18.28 -18.61
N GLN A 206 -10.01 -19.35 -17.82
CA GLN A 206 -8.93 -20.31 -17.98
C GLN A 206 -8.95 -20.96 -19.37
N GLU A 207 -10.11 -21.36 -19.89
CA GLU A 207 -10.27 -21.94 -21.24
C GLU A 207 -9.85 -20.94 -22.34
N CYS A 208 -9.94 -19.63 -22.08
CA CYS A 208 -9.45 -18.58 -22.97
C CYS A 208 -7.94 -18.30 -22.86
N GLY A 209 -7.24 -18.97 -21.94
CA GLY A 209 -5.83 -18.70 -21.60
C GLY A 209 -5.62 -17.47 -20.71
N ILE A 210 -6.66 -17.03 -20.00
CA ILE A 210 -6.60 -15.93 -19.03
C ILE A 210 -6.47 -16.51 -17.62
N ARG A 211 -5.44 -16.09 -16.88
CA ARG A 211 -5.25 -16.50 -15.48
C ARG A 211 -6.12 -15.63 -14.59
N PHE A 212 -7.06 -16.26 -13.89
CA PHE A 212 -7.93 -15.57 -12.95
C PHE A 212 -7.52 -15.88 -11.52
N VAL A 213 -7.20 -14.85 -10.74
CA VAL A 213 -6.76 -14.97 -9.34
C VAL A 213 -7.55 -14.02 -8.46
N VAL A 214 -7.97 -14.49 -7.29
CA VAL A 214 -8.56 -13.65 -6.26
C VAL A 214 -7.58 -13.50 -5.11
N VAL A 215 -7.18 -12.28 -4.80
CA VAL A 215 -6.27 -11.98 -3.68
C VAL A 215 -6.93 -10.93 -2.80
N GLU A 216 -7.23 -11.23 -1.55
CA GLU A 216 -7.83 -10.29 -0.61
C GLU A 216 -6.99 -9.00 -0.54
N ALA A 217 -7.65 -7.84 -0.64
CA ALA A 217 -6.99 -6.54 -0.59
C ALA A 217 -6.11 -6.40 0.68
N LEU A 218 -4.94 -5.80 0.55
CA LEU A 218 -4.16 -5.34 1.72
C LEU A 218 -4.89 -4.17 2.38
N LYS A 219 -4.63 -3.92 3.66
CA LYS A 219 -5.21 -2.74 4.31
C LYS A 219 -4.79 -1.48 3.56
N SER A 220 -5.76 -0.60 3.31
CA SER A 220 -5.58 0.67 2.59
C SER A 220 -5.24 0.55 1.10
N SER A 221 -5.12 -0.66 0.52
CA SER A 221 -5.05 -0.80 -0.95
C SER A 221 -6.46 -0.59 -1.51
N LYS A 222 -6.78 0.63 -1.96
CA LYS A 222 -8.03 0.95 -2.66
C LYS A 222 -7.96 0.39 -4.09
N ILE A 223 -7.92 -0.92 -4.23
CA ILE A 223 -7.87 -1.63 -5.52
C ILE A 223 -8.98 -2.68 -5.55
N ASP A 224 -9.68 -2.74 -6.68
CA ASP A 224 -10.78 -3.69 -6.88
C ASP A 224 -10.38 -4.83 -7.84
N GLY A 225 -9.57 -4.51 -8.85
CA GLY A 225 -9.00 -5.45 -9.80
C GLY A 225 -7.71 -4.95 -10.44
N VAL A 226 -7.08 -5.82 -11.23
CA VAL A 226 -5.99 -5.47 -12.14
C VAL A 226 -5.96 -6.40 -13.36
N CYS A 227 -5.59 -5.82 -14.49
CA CYS A 227 -5.10 -6.51 -15.67
C CYS A 227 -3.58 -6.36 -15.78
N LEU A 228 -2.87 -7.48 -15.74
CA LEU A 228 -1.43 -7.52 -16.00
C LEU A 228 -1.06 -8.66 -16.96
N TRP A 229 0.14 -8.59 -17.52
CA TRP A 229 0.66 -9.57 -18.45
C TRP A 229 1.95 -10.15 -17.89
N LEU A 230 2.06 -11.48 -17.82
CA LEU A 230 3.33 -12.16 -17.47
C LEU A 230 4.32 -12.11 -18.64
N ASN A 231 3.79 -12.10 -19.86
CA ASN A 231 4.45 -11.91 -21.16
C ASN A 231 3.36 -11.53 -22.18
N GLU A 232 3.72 -11.28 -23.44
CA GLU A 232 2.80 -10.85 -24.52
C GLU A 232 1.56 -11.74 -24.76
N HIS A 233 1.58 -12.99 -24.26
CA HIS A 233 0.55 -14.00 -24.49
C HIS A 233 -0.06 -14.57 -23.20
N SER A 234 0.27 -13.99 -22.05
CA SER A 234 -0.12 -14.53 -20.74
C SER A 234 -0.81 -13.46 -19.89
N PRO A 235 -2.07 -13.13 -20.19
CA PRO A 235 -2.85 -12.18 -19.41
C PRO A 235 -3.26 -12.77 -18.06
N VAL A 236 -3.39 -11.87 -17.09
CA VAL A 236 -3.81 -12.15 -15.72
C VAL A 236 -4.85 -11.13 -15.33
N ILE A 237 -5.97 -11.61 -14.80
CA ILE A 237 -6.97 -10.81 -14.11
C ILE A 237 -6.86 -11.14 -12.62
N GLY A 238 -6.42 -10.16 -11.84
CA GLY A 238 -6.45 -10.20 -10.38
C GLY A 238 -7.66 -9.45 -9.85
N MET A 239 -8.37 -9.98 -8.86
CA MET A 239 -9.48 -9.28 -8.20
C MET A 239 -9.36 -9.30 -6.68
N THR A 240 -9.70 -8.19 -6.02
CA THR A 240 -9.68 -8.14 -4.54
C THR A 240 -10.95 -8.63 -3.89
N MET A 241 -12.08 -8.56 -4.61
CA MET A 241 -13.41 -8.77 -4.05
C MET A 241 -13.64 -8.01 -2.72
N ARG A 242 -13.06 -6.81 -2.61
CA ARG A 242 -13.17 -5.92 -1.44
C ARG A 242 -14.64 -5.71 -1.06
N TYR A 243 -15.48 -5.49 -2.07
CA TYR A 243 -16.93 -5.49 -1.91
C TYR A 243 -17.48 -6.88 -2.30
N ASP A 244 -18.01 -7.61 -1.31
CA ASP A 244 -18.72 -8.87 -1.52
C ASP A 244 -20.12 -8.59 -2.10
N ARG A 245 -20.14 -8.19 -3.37
CA ARG A 245 -21.34 -7.75 -4.09
C ARG A 245 -21.26 -8.18 -5.53
N MET A 246 -22.34 -8.78 -6.02
CA MET A 246 -22.48 -9.26 -7.39
C MET A 246 -22.26 -8.16 -8.42
N ASP A 247 -22.81 -6.96 -8.20
CA ASP A 247 -22.68 -5.86 -9.15
C ASP A 247 -21.25 -5.33 -9.24
N ASN A 248 -20.54 -5.23 -8.11
CA ASN A 248 -19.13 -4.85 -8.10
C ASN A 248 -18.27 -5.91 -8.80
N PHE A 249 -18.49 -7.20 -8.50
CA PHE A 249 -17.75 -8.30 -9.12
C PHE A 249 -17.86 -8.27 -10.64
N TRP A 250 -19.08 -8.22 -11.19
CA TRP A 250 -19.28 -8.25 -12.64
C TRP A 250 -18.77 -7.00 -13.34
N PHE A 251 -18.90 -5.82 -12.71
CA PHE A 251 -18.33 -4.59 -13.24
C PHE A 251 -16.82 -4.68 -13.34
N VAL A 252 -16.14 -5.00 -12.23
CA VAL A 252 -14.68 -5.07 -12.18
C VAL A 252 -14.15 -6.17 -13.11
N LEU A 253 -14.75 -7.36 -13.08
CA LEU A 253 -14.33 -8.45 -13.95
C LEU A 253 -14.41 -8.05 -15.43
N ARG A 254 -15.52 -7.43 -15.85
CA ARG A 254 -15.70 -7.01 -17.24
C ARG A 254 -14.75 -5.88 -17.61
N HIS A 255 -14.48 -4.97 -16.68
CA HIS A 255 -13.51 -3.89 -16.83
C HIS A 255 -12.11 -4.47 -17.10
N GLU A 256 -11.60 -5.34 -16.23
CA GLU A 256 -10.27 -5.96 -16.42
C GLU A 256 -10.22 -6.83 -17.69
N LEU A 257 -11.32 -7.52 -18.02
CA LEU A 257 -11.41 -8.27 -19.27
C LEU A 257 -11.35 -7.35 -20.51
N GLU A 258 -11.86 -6.12 -20.44
CA GLU A 258 -11.70 -5.17 -21.55
C GLU A 258 -10.24 -4.78 -21.75
N HIS A 259 -9.50 -4.53 -20.67
CA HIS A 259 -8.06 -4.29 -20.75
C HIS A 259 -7.33 -5.48 -21.41
N VAL A 260 -7.71 -6.71 -21.08
CA VAL A 260 -7.16 -7.91 -21.74
C VAL A 260 -7.50 -7.93 -23.24
N LEU A 261 -8.75 -7.66 -23.62
CA LEU A 261 -9.24 -7.70 -25.00
C LEU A 261 -8.63 -6.59 -25.88
N LEU A 262 -8.34 -5.44 -25.30
CA LEU A 262 -7.70 -4.31 -25.99
C LEU A 262 -6.16 -4.37 -25.91
N GLY A 263 -5.61 -5.35 -25.19
CA GLY A 263 -4.16 -5.52 -25.04
C GLY A 263 -3.50 -4.43 -24.20
N HIS A 264 -4.26 -3.74 -23.35
CA HIS A 264 -3.74 -2.72 -22.45
C HIS A 264 -2.68 -3.31 -21.51
N GLY A 265 -1.63 -2.53 -21.25
CA GLY A 265 -0.53 -2.94 -20.38
C GLY A 265 0.42 -4.01 -20.97
N LYS A 266 0.38 -4.28 -22.29
CA LYS A 266 1.41 -5.07 -23.00
C LYS A 266 2.68 -4.29 -23.33
N ALA A 267 2.59 -2.97 -23.52
CA ALA A 267 3.69 -2.17 -24.01
C ALA A 267 4.83 -2.03 -22.97
N GLU A 268 6.07 -2.19 -23.42
CA GLU A 268 7.23 -1.60 -22.75
C GLU A 268 7.17 -0.07 -22.89
N PRO A 269 7.63 0.71 -21.89
CA PRO A 269 7.51 2.16 -21.94
C PRO A 269 8.46 2.74 -23.00
N SER A 270 7.92 3.16 -24.15
CA SER A 270 8.59 4.08 -25.04
C SER A 270 8.62 5.47 -24.40
N LEU A 271 9.79 6.11 -24.43
CA LEU A 271 10.07 7.46 -23.95
C LEU A 271 9.21 8.49 -24.68
N ASP A 272 8.00 8.74 -24.18
CA ASP A 272 7.26 9.99 -24.43
C ASP A 272 6.36 10.27 -23.23
N VAL A 273 6.89 11.04 -22.28
CA VAL A 273 6.32 11.23 -20.94
C VAL A 273 5.10 12.16 -20.94
N ASP A 274 4.87 12.90 -22.04
CA ASP A 274 3.74 13.82 -22.18
C ASP A 274 2.50 13.22 -22.88
N LEU A 275 2.60 12.06 -23.55
CA LEU A 275 1.47 11.42 -24.26
C LEU A 275 0.76 10.33 -23.43
N ASN A 276 1.40 9.81 -22.39
CA ASN A 276 0.88 8.68 -21.61
C ASN A 276 -0.27 9.04 -20.66
N GLY A 277 -0.51 10.32 -20.37
CA GLY A 277 -1.63 10.76 -19.54
C GLY A 277 -2.98 10.54 -20.25
N ASP A 278 -3.08 11.04 -21.47
CA ASP A 278 -4.32 11.02 -22.25
C ASP A 278 -4.68 9.61 -22.74
N VAL A 279 -3.68 8.80 -23.11
CA VAL A 279 -3.89 7.40 -23.53
C VAL A 279 -4.52 6.58 -22.40
N ILE A 280 -4.00 6.70 -21.17
CA ILE A 280 -4.49 5.94 -20.03
C ILE A 280 -5.92 6.35 -19.66
N ASP A 281 -6.25 7.64 -19.75
CA ASP A 281 -7.61 8.12 -19.52
C ASP A 281 -8.61 7.54 -20.54
N GLU A 282 -8.21 7.40 -21.81
CA GLU A 282 -9.04 6.74 -22.83
C GLU A 282 -9.16 5.22 -22.62
N GLU A 283 -8.08 4.52 -22.26
CA GLU A 283 -8.12 3.09 -21.93
C GLU A 283 -9.13 2.79 -20.80
N GLU A 284 -9.08 3.58 -19.73
CA GLU A 284 -9.98 3.48 -18.58
C GLU A 284 -11.43 3.82 -18.94
N LYS A 285 -11.66 4.84 -19.78
CA LYS A 285 -13.01 5.18 -20.27
C LYS A 285 -13.63 4.04 -21.07
N LEU A 286 -12.86 3.41 -21.96
CA LEU A 286 -13.33 2.27 -22.76
C LEU A 286 -13.69 1.08 -21.88
N ALA A 287 -12.82 0.72 -20.93
CA ALA A 287 -13.07 -0.37 -19.98
C ALA A 287 -14.30 -0.10 -19.10
N ASN A 288 -14.44 1.11 -18.57
CA ASN A 288 -15.61 1.51 -17.77
C ASN A 288 -16.92 1.50 -18.58
N ALA A 289 -16.88 1.98 -19.83
CA ALA A 289 -18.05 1.95 -20.71
C ALA A 289 -18.48 0.51 -21.02
N ALA A 290 -17.51 -0.36 -21.34
CA ALA A 290 -17.76 -1.77 -21.61
C ALA A 290 -18.32 -2.51 -20.39
N ALA A 291 -17.78 -2.25 -19.19
CA ALA A 291 -18.27 -2.82 -17.94
C ALA A 291 -19.70 -2.38 -17.59
N SER A 292 -19.99 -1.08 -17.70
CA SER A 292 -21.33 -0.53 -17.46
C SER A 292 -22.37 -1.13 -18.41
N GLU A 293 -22.08 -1.16 -19.70
CA GLU A 293 -22.99 -1.69 -20.72
C GLU A 293 -23.24 -3.19 -20.58
N PHE A 294 -22.22 -3.95 -20.13
CA PHE A 294 -22.34 -5.37 -19.85
C PHE A 294 -23.26 -5.67 -18.65
N CYS A 295 -23.13 -4.90 -17.57
CA CYS A 295 -23.93 -5.09 -16.35
C CYS A 295 -25.41 -4.79 -16.60
N ALA A 296 -25.71 -3.64 -17.20
CA ALA A 296 -27.04 -3.31 -17.68
C ALA A 296 -26.97 -2.22 -18.76
N PRO A 297 -27.67 -2.37 -19.89
CA PRO A 297 -27.59 -1.40 -20.99
C PRO A 297 -27.88 0.04 -20.55
N LYS A 298 -26.94 0.95 -20.81
CA LYS A 298 -26.97 2.33 -20.31
C LYS A 298 -28.26 3.05 -20.68
N ALA A 299 -28.69 2.91 -21.94
CA ALA A 299 -29.92 3.51 -22.44
C ALA A 299 -31.18 3.05 -21.69
N ARG A 300 -31.20 1.78 -21.23
CA ARG A 300 -32.34 1.21 -20.48
C ARG A 300 -32.37 1.75 -19.05
N ILE A 301 -31.20 1.86 -18.41
CA ILE A 301 -31.09 2.47 -17.08
C ILE A 301 -31.45 3.95 -17.13
N ASP A 302 -30.93 4.71 -18.09
CA ASP A 302 -31.21 6.15 -18.23
C ASP A 302 -32.70 6.42 -18.50
N SER A 303 -33.33 5.61 -19.37
CA SER A 303 -34.78 5.67 -19.61
C SER A 303 -35.60 5.32 -18.36
N PHE A 304 -35.14 4.37 -17.54
CA PHE A 304 -35.81 4.03 -16.29
C PHE A 304 -35.71 5.17 -15.27
N ILE A 305 -34.52 5.71 -15.05
CA ILE A 305 -34.31 6.83 -14.13
C ILE A 305 -35.13 8.03 -14.55
N LYS A 306 -35.10 8.43 -15.82
CA LYS A 306 -35.86 9.57 -16.34
C LYS A 306 -37.38 9.42 -16.13
N ARG A 307 -37.92 8.20 -16.24
CA ARG A 307 -39.36 7.96 -16.12
C ARG A 307 -39.84 7.78 -14.67
N LYS A 308 -38.96 7.40 -13.75
CA LYS A 308 -39.33 7.03 -12.38
C LYS A 308 -38.84 8.02 -11.34
N ALA A 309 -37.76 8.76 -11.59
CA ALA A 309 -37.30 9.76 -10.64
C ALA A 309 -38.42 10.76 -10.27
N PRO A 310 -38.53 11.16 -8.99
CA PRO A 310 -37.65 10.81 -7.86
C PRO A 310 -38.06 9.53 -7.09
N ILE A 311 -39.22 8.94 -7.39
CA ILE A 311 -39.80 7.79 -6.66
C ILE A 311 -39.64 6.52 -7.49
N PHE A 312 -38.88 5.55 -6.99
CA PHE A 312 -38.55 4.35 -7.76
C PHE A 312 -39.32 3.14 -7.22
N PRO A 313 -40.42 2.71 -7.87
CA PRO A 313 -41.20 1.58 -7.38
C PRO A 313 -40.42 0.27 -7.58
N GLU A 314 -40.34 -0.55 -6.54
CA GLU A 314 -39.61 -1.83 -6.56
C GLU A 314 -40.13 -2.79 -7.63
N ARG A 315 -41.44 -2.86 -7.83
CA ARG A 315 -42.06 -3.66 -8.90
C ARG A 315 -41.51 -3.32 -10.29
N ASP A 316 -41.35 -2.03 -10.58
CA ASP A 316 -40.91 -1.57 -11.90
C ASP A 316 -39.40 -1.80 -12.08
N PHE A 317 -38.62 -1.70 -11.00
CA PHE A 317 -37.20 -2.06 -10.95
C PHE A 317 -37.00 -3.57 -11.21
N LEU A 318 -37.74 -4.43 -10.53
CA LEU A 318 -37.70 -5.88 -10.75
C LEU A 318 -38.17 -6.24 -12.17
N GLY A 319 -39.18 -5.54 -12.68
CA GLY A 319 -39.64 -5.66 -14.06
C GLY A 319 -38.53 -5.33 -15.06
N LEU A 320 -37.74 -4.28 -14.82
CA LEU A 320 -36.60 -3.93 -15.66
C LEU A 320 -35.53 -5.04 -15.66
N ALA A 321 -35.12 -5.52 -14.48
CA ALA A 321 -34.13 -6.59 -14.36
C ALA A 321 -34.57 -7.86 -15.13
N LYS A 322 -35.84 -8.25 -14.98
CA LYS A 322 -36.43 -9.38 -15.70
C LYS A 322 -36.41 -9.19 -17.22
N VAL A 323 -36.78 -8.00 -17.72
CA VAL A 323 -36.75 -7.71 -19.16
C VAL A 323 -35.33 -7.72 -19.72
N LEU A 324 -34.33 -7.33 -18.92
CA LEU A 324 -32.93 -7.36 -19.31
C LEU A 324 -32.31 -8.76 -19.20
N GLY A 325 -32.95 -9.69 -18.49
CA GLY A 325 -32.44 -11.03 -18.24
C GLY A 325 -31.23 -11.05 -17.31
N VAL A 326 -31.12 -10.07 -16.41
CA VAL A 326 -30.00 -9.95 -15.46
C VAL A 326 -30.49 -9.92 -14.01
N HIS A 327 -29.61 -10.26 -13.07
CA HIS A 327 -29.93 -10.21 -11.65
C HIS A 327 -30.21 -8.75 -11.20
N PRO A 328 -31.21 -8.51 -10.33
CA PRO A 328 -31.55 -7.17 -9.84
C PRO A 328 -30.37 -6.38 -9.27
N ALA A 329 -29.41 -7.06 -8.63
CA ALA A 329 -28.19 -6.44 -8.10
C ALA A 329 -27.44 -5.58 -9.14
N LEU A 330 -27.32 -6.04 -10.39
CA LEU A 330 -26.59 -5.32 -11.44
C LEU A 330 -27.28 -4.01 -11.82
N VAL A 331 -28.62 -4.05 -11.92
CA VAL A 331 -29.44 -2.87 -12.18
C VAL A 331 -29.34 -1.89 -11.01
N ALA A 332 -29.38 -2.38 -9.77
CA ALA A 332 -29.25 -1.56 -8.57
C ALA A 332 -27.89 -0.85 -8.53
N GLY A 333 -26.79 -1.56 -8.84
CA GLY A 333 -25.45 -0.98 -8.94
C GLY A 333 -25.35 0.15 -9.95
N GLN A 334 -25.92 -0.03 -11.15
CA GLN A 334 -25.94 1.02 -12.19
C GLN A 334 -26.80 2.24 -11.77
N ILE A 335 -27.91 2.02 -11.07
CA ILE A 335 -28.73 3.10 -10.52
C ILE A 335 -27.98 3.85 -9.42
N HIS A 336 -27.30 3.15 -8.50
CA HIS A 336 -26.47 3.75 -7.44
C HIS A 336 -25.42 4.68 -8.04
N PHE A 337 -24.67 4.18 -9.02
CA PHE A 337 -23.63 4.94 -9.70
C PHE A 337 -24.18 6.21 -10.37
N LYS A 338 -25.29 6.10 -11.10
CA LYS A 338 -25.86 7.24 -11.84
C LYS A 338 -26.58 8.28 -10.98
N THR A 339 -27.15 7.86 -9.85
CA THR A 339 -27.98 8.74 -9.01
C THR A 339 -27.30 9.20 -7.74
N GLY A 340 -26.20 8.55 -7.33
CA GLY A 340 -25.58 8.75 -6.02
C GLY A 340 -26.43 8.23 -4.84
N ARG A 341 -27.57 7.58 -5.10
CA ARG A 341 -28.52 7.12 -4.08
C ARG A 341 -28.31 5.64 -3.74
N TYR A 342 -27.40 5.39 -2.80
CA TYR A 342 -27.03 4.04 -2.35
C TYR A 342 -28.03 3.37 -1.40
N ASP A 343 -29.06 4.11 -0.98
CA ASP A 343 -30.20 3.61 -0.21
C ASP A 343 -31.17 2.77 -1.07
N LEU A 344 -31.27 3.08 -2.37
CA LEU A 344 -32.21 2.43 -3.27
C LEU A 344 -31.92 0.94 -3.45
N PHE A 345 -32.93 0.08 -3.34
CA PHE A 345 -32.84 -1.35 -3.70
C PHE A 345 -31.68 -2.10 -3.02
N ARG A 346 -31.17 -1.59 -1.88
CA ARG A 346 -30.02 -2.17 -1.18
C ARG A 346 -30.25 -3.63 -0.77
N SER A 347 -31.50 -4.01 -0.48
CA SER A 347 -31.91 -5.38 -0.19
C SER A 347 -31.69 -6.36 -1.34
N HIS A 348 -31.55 -5.88 -2.57
CA HIS A 348 -31.33 -6.69 -3.77
C HIS A 348 -29.86 -6.88 -4.13
N LEU A 349 -28.94 -6.26 -3.40
CA LEU A 349 -27.51 -6.47 -3.58
C LEU A 349 -27.13 -7.86 -3.05
N ALA A 350 -26.88 -8.79 -3.97
CA ALA A 350 -26.47 -10.14 -3.64
C ALA A 350 -24.97 -10.22 -3.31
N LYS A 351 -24.63 -11.03 -2.31
CA LYS A 351 -23.25 -11.48 -2.07
C LYS A 351 -22.81 -12.45 -3.17
N ILE A 352 -21.52 -12.52 -3.43
CA ILE A 352 -20.98 -13.32 -4.54
C ILE A 352 -19.68 -14.06 -4.20
N ARG A 353 -18.96 -13.65 -3.15
CA ARG A 353 -17.66 -14.19 -2.80
C ARG A 353 -17.72 -15.70 -2.53
N ASP A 354 -18.71 -16.15 -1.76
CA ASP A 354 -18.93 -17.57 -1.44
C ASP A 354 -19.29 -18.43 -2.66
N ARG A 355 -19.67 -17.80 -3.78
CA ARG A 355 -19.99 -18.48 -5.05
C ARG A 355 -18.78 -18.60 -5.97
N VAL A 356 -17.89 -17.60 -5.96
CA VAL A 356 -16.73 -17.53 -6.86
C VAL A 356 -15.48 -18.18 -6.25
N LEU A 357 -15.21 -17.94 -4.96
CA LEU A 357 -13.98 -18.42 -4.33
C LEU A 357 -13.74 -19.93 -4.47
N PRO A 358 -14.76 -20.82 -4.29
CA PRO A 358 -14.52 -22.27 -4.34
C PRO A 358 -14.03 -22.80 -5.70
N SER A 359 -14.18 -22.04 -6.78
CA SER A 359 -13.73 -22.43 -8.12
C SER A 359 -12.59 -21.56 -8.65
N ALA A 360 -12.09 -20.61 -7.86
CA ALA A 360 -10.99 -19.73 -8.20
C ALA A 360 -9.72 -20.11 -7.44
N VAL A 361 -8.58 -19.58 -7.87
CA VAL A 361 -7.35 -19.61 -7.08
C VAL A 361 -7.39 -18.41 -6.14
N VAL A 362 -7.28 -18.67 -4.84
CA VAL A 362 -7.57 -17.70 -3.78
C VAL A 362 -6.38 -17.53 -2.85
N ASP A 363 -6.11 -16.28 -2.46
CA ASP A 363 -5.21 -15.91 -1.37
C ASP A 363 -5.89 -14.86 -0.48
N GLY A 364 -6.16 -15.21 0.77
CA GLY A 364 -6.94 -14.39 1.70
C GLY A 364 -8.10 -15.12 2.35
N TRP A 365 -8.79 -14.48 3.29
CA TRP A 365 -9.89 -15.07 4.08
C TRP A 365 -9.58 -16.39 4.82
N GLY A 366 -8.29 -16.67 5.05
CA GLY A 366 -7.82 -17.90 5.71
C GLY A 366 -7.10 -18.86 4.76
N ASP A 367 -7.24 -18.67 3.44
CA ASP A 367 -6.51 -19.42 2.43
C ASP A 367 -5.19 -18.74 2.09
N VAL A 368 -4.13 -19.53 1.85
CA VAL A 368 -2.83 -19.05 1.38
C VAL A 368 -2.52 -19.75 0.07
N ALA A 369 -2.40 -18.99 -1.02
CA ALA A 369 -2.08 -19.56 -2.31
C ALA A 369 -0.62 -20.06 -2.31
N PRO A 370 -0.35 -21.30 -2.76
CA PRO A 370 1.01 -21.79 -2.86
C PRO A 370 1.78 -21.02 -3.94
N VAL A 371 3.00 -20.60 -3.63
CA VAL A 371 3.95 -20.00 -4.59
C VAL A 371 5.34 -20.60 -4.36
N GLY A 372 6.12 -20.82 -5.43
CA GLY A 372 7.49 -21.33 -5.32
C GLY A 372 7.58 -22.82 -4.97
N LEU A 373 6.67 -23.64 -5.52
CA LEU A 373 6.75 -25.11 -5.47
C LEU A 373 7.52 -25.72 -6.65
N SER A 374 8.22 -24.90 -7.45
CA SER A 374 9.02 -25.32 -8.59
C SER A 374 10.50 -25.45 -8.27
#